data_AF-A0A316TA18-F1
#
_entry.id   AF-A0A316TA18-F1
#
_cell.length_a   1.000
_cell.length_b   1.000
_cell.length_c   1.000
_cell.angle_alpha   90.00
_cell.angle_beta   90.00
_cell.angle_gamma   90.00
#
_symmetry.space_group_name_H-M   'P 1'
#
loop_
_entity.id
_entity.type
_entity.pdbx_description
1 polymer ?
#
loop_
_entity_poly.entity_id
_entity_poly.type
_entity_poly.pdbx_seq_one_letter_code
_entity_poly.pdbx_strand_id
1 'polypeptide(L)' 'MMNVQILCVGKLKEQYLRDACAEYSKRLGAFCKLSIVEINECKISNNPNQAEIER' A
#
# COMPACT_ATOMS: atom_id res chain seq x y z
N MET A 1 -1.55 -18.96 11.20
CA MET A 1 -1.77 -18.30 9.89
C MET A 1 -1.05 -16.97 9.91
N MET A 2 -0.16 -16.70 8.95
CA MET A 2 0.68 -15.49 8.96
C MET A 2 -0.13 -14.26 8.49
N ASN A 3 0.10 -13.12 9.13
CA ASN A 3 -0.48 -11.84 8.71
C ASN A 3 0.56 -11.10 7.87
N VAL A 4 0.21 -10.74 6.63
CA VAL A 4 1.06 -9.95 5.74
C VAL A 4 0.36 -8.62 5.50
N GLN A 5 1.01 -7.52 5.89
CA GLN A 5 0.50 -6.19 5.65
C GLN A 5 1.43 -5.43 4.70
N ILE A 6 0.85 -4.89 3.64
CA ILE A 6 1.54 -4.01 2.69
C ILE A 6 1.04 -2.59 2.95
N LEU A 7 1.96 -1.71 3.35
CA LEU A 7 1.72 -0.28 3.49
C LEU A 7 2.37 0.42 2.29
N CYS A 8 1.58 1.11 1.47
CA CYS A 8 2.10 1.76 0.26
C CYS A 8 1.48 3.15 0.05
N VAL A 9 2.25 4.02 -0.60
CA VAL A 9 1.81 5.37 -0.97
C VAL A 9 1.19 5.34 -2.37
N GLY A 10 0.03 5.97 -2.50
CA GLY A 10 -0.67 6.12 -3.76
C GLY A 10 -1.52 4.92 -4.15
N LYS A 11 -2.45 5.16 -5.08
CA LYS A 11 -3.36 4.15 -5.61
C LYS A 11 -3.01 3.79 -7.04
N LEU A 12 -3.22 2.53 -7.40
CA LEU A 12 -3.10 2.08 -8.77
C LEU A 12 -4.18 2.75 -9.62
N LYS A 13 -3.77 3.54 -10.62
CA LYS A 13 -4.68 4.23 -11.56
C LYS A 13 -5.26 3.31 -12.61
N GLU A 14 -4.45 2.38 -13.12
CA GLU A 14 -4.83 1.49 -14.20
C GLU A 14 -5.61 0.27 -13.72
N GLN A 15 -6.71 -0.05 -14.41
CA GLN A 15 -7.58 -1.17 -14.04
C GLN A 15 -6.84 -2.51 -14.12
N TYR A 16 -6.05 -2.74 -15.16
CA TYR A 16 -5.33 -4.01 -15.34
C TYR A 16 -4.35 -4.30 -14.20
N LEU A 17 -3.77 -3.27 -13.57
CA LEU A 17 -2.90 -3.45 -12.39
C LEU A 17 -3.71 -3.81 -11.15
N ARG A 18 -4.88 -3.19 -10.95
CA ARG A 18 -5.79 -3.55 -9.85
C ARG A 18 -6.28 -4.99 -9.98
N ASP A 19 -6.61 -5.42 -11.19
CA ASP A 19 -7.07 -6.78 -11.45
C ASP A 19 -5.97 -7.81 -11.20
N ALA A 20 -4.73 -7.50 -11.62
CA ALA A 20 -3.57 -8.33 -11.30
C ALA A 20 -3.39 -8.47 -9.78
N CYS A 21 -3.42 -7.36 -9.02
CA CYS A 21 -3.32 -7.39 -7.56
C CYS A 21 -4.43 -8.23 -6.91
N ALA A 22 -5.67 -8.16 -7.41
CA ALA A 22 -6.78 -8.96 -6.90
C ALA A 22 -6.56 -10.47 -7.13
N GLU A 23 -6.06 -10.86 -8.30
CA GLU A 23 -5.77 -12.26 -8.62
C GLU A 23 -4.65 -12.83 -7.73
N TYR A 24 -3.57 -12.07 -7.51
CA TYR A 24 -2.51 -12.50 -6.58
C TYR A 24 -3.00 -12.55 -5.12
N SER A 25 -3.81 -11.58 -4.70
CA SER A 25 -4.39 -11.56 -3.35
C SER A 25 -5.27 -12.78 -3.10
N LYS A 26 -6.08 -13.17 -4.09
CA LYS A 26 -6.91 -14.39 -4.04
C LYS A 26 -6.05 -15.65 -3.88
N ARG A 27 -4.98 -15.78 -4.67
CA ARG A 27 -4.05 -16.93 -4.59
C ARG A 27 -3.33 -17.00 -3.25
N LEU A 28 -2.94 -15.85 -2.68
CA LEU A 28 -2.25 -15.76 -1.40
C LEU A 28 -3.15 -16.05 -0.19
N GLY A 29 -4.47 -15.88 -0.33
CA GLY A 29 -5.44 -16.10 0.75
C GLY A 29 -5.42 -17.52 1.34
N ALA A 30 -4.93 -18.52 0.59
CA ALA A 30 -4.73 -19.88 1.10
C ALA A 30 -3.56 -20.00 2.10
N PHE A 31 -2.64 -19.04 2.12
CA PHE A 31 -1.38 -19.10 2.87
C PHE A 31 -1.31 -18.04 3.97
N CYS A 32 -1.85 -16.85 3.73
CA CYS A 32 -1.78 -15.74 4.67
C CYS A 32 -3.03 -14.87 4.66
N LYS A 33 -3.20 -14.12 5.75
CA LYS A 33 -4.13 -13.00 5.79
C LYS A 33 -3.41 -11.78 5.25
N LEU A 34 -3.69 -11.44 3.99
CA LEU A 34 -3.14 -10.27 3.32
C LEU A 34 -4.00 -9.03 3.61
N SER A 35 -3.35 -7.93 3.99
CA SER A 35 -3.96 -6.60 4.15
C SER A 35 -3.15 -5.59 3.36
N ILE A 36 -3.79 -4.80 2.51
CA ILE A 36 -3.13 -3.72 1.75
C ILE A 36 -3.73 -2.41 2.22
N VAL A 37 -2.88 -1.49 2.68
CA VAL A 37 -3.28 -0.16 3.12
C VAL A 37 -2.56 0.85 2.24
N GLU A 38 -3.36 1.54 1.44
CA GLU A 38 -2.90 2.61 0.57
C GLU A 38 -3.07 3.95 1.32
N ILE A 39 -1.98 4.71 1.44
CA ILE A 39 -2.00 6.06 2.00
C ILE A 39 -1.84 7.09 0.88
N ASN A 40 -2.42 8.27 1.06
CA ASN A 40 -2.25 9.36 0.10
C ASN A 40 -0.80 9.87 0.12
N GLU A 41 -0.35 10.35 -1.04
CA GLU A 41 0.91 11.07 -1.11
C GLU A 41 0.84 12.37 -0.30
N CYS A 42 1.91 12.66 0.44
CA CYS A 42 2.10 13.94 1.10
C CYS A 42 3.31 14.64 0.46
N LYS A 43 3.14 15.90 0.06
CA LYS A 43 4.24 16.70 -0.47
C LYS A 43 5.05 17.24 0.70
N ILE A 44 6.33 16.89 0.73
CA ILE A 44 7.29 17.39 1.71
C ILE A 44 8.44 18.10 0.99
N SER A 45 9.12 19.00 1.70
CA SER A 45 10.33 19.66 1.21
C SER A 45 11.49 18.65 1.10
N ASN A 46 12.53 18.97 0.33
CA ASN A 46 13.69 18.06 0.16
C ASN A 46 14.48 17.81 1.47
N ASN A 47 14.43 18.76 2.41
CA ASN A 47 15.00 18.65 3.76
C ASN A 47 13.88 18.96 4.78
N PRO A 48 12.98 18.00 5.02
CA PRO A 48 11.86 18.23 5.92
C PRO A 48 12.34 18.35 7.35
N ASN A 49 11.81 19.32 8.09
CA ASN A 49 12.01 19.38 9.53
C ASN A 49 11.02 18.44 10.26
N GLN A 50 11.24 18.22 11.55
CA GLN A 50 10.47 17.26 12.34
C GLN A 50 8.96 17.60 12.41
N ALA A 51 8.62 18.91 12.42
CA ALA A 51 7.24 19.37 12.39
C ALA A 51 6.54 19.14 11.02
N GLU A 52 7.30 19.03 9.93
CA GLU A 52 6.76 18.68 8.60
C GLU A 52 6.53 17.17 8.45
N ILE A 53 7.30 16.34 9.18
CA ILE A 53 7.19 14.87 9.16
C ILE A 53 6.03 14.39 10.05
N GLU A 54 5.82 15.03 11.20
CA GLU A 54 4.78 14.66 12.18
C GLU A 54 3.37 15.15 11.82
N ARG A 55 3.24 15.87 10.71
CA ARG A 55 1.99 16.51 10.27
C ARG A 55 1.06 15.55 9.53
#